data_AF-A0A7V9WP23-F1
#
_entry.id   AF-A0A7V9WP23-F1
#
_cell.length_a   1.000
_cell.length_b   1.000
_cell.length_c   1.000
_cell.angle_alpha   90.00
_cell.angle_beta   90.00
_cell.angle_gamma   90.00
#
_symmetry.space_group_name_H-M   'P 1'
#
loop_
_entity.id
_entity.type
_entity.pdbx_description
1 polymer ?
#
loop_
_entity_poly.entity_id
_entity_poly.type
_entity_poly.pdbx_seq_one_letter_code
_entity_poly.pdbx_strand_id
1 'polypeptide(L)'
;MSPTSASKALSSLVAKGLAYREPATIAAGRARDVELVHANRRATAWLELAPRLAAVRPPARERARQRKVPPRLAHLFWNTAPSQLDLDTAGPYIARRLLTTADLEGLAWGAENLRGADWERAARARGLDRRARALAVNLAKAR
;
A
#
# COMPACT_ATOMS: atom_id res chain seq x y z
N MET A 1 -17.78 2.67 7.50
CA MET A 1 -17.43 2.71 8.94
C MET A 1 -17.79 4.09 9.47
N SER A 2 -18.40 4.17 10.65
CA SER A 2 -18.58 5.45 11.34
C SER A 2 -17.33 5.79 12.18
N PRO A 3 -17.08 7.08 12.48
CA PRO A 3 -16.01 7.50 13.37
C PRO A 3 -16.07 6.80 14.74
N THR A 4 -17.27 6.57 15.26
CA THR A 4 -17.50 5.93 16.56
C THR A 4 -17.09 4.46 16.54
N SER A 5 -17.40 3.72 15.47
CA SER A 5 -16.96 2.32 15.32
C SER A 5 -15.44 2.21 15.20
N ALA A 6 -14.80 3.13 14.46
CA ALA A 6 -13.34 3.18 14.33
C ALA A 6 -12.67 3.48 15.68
N SER A 7 -13.20 4.43 16.45
CA SER A 7 -12.69 4.77 17.78
C SER A 7 -12.82 3.60 18.77
N LYS A 8 -13.96 2.91 18.79
CA LYS A 8 -14.15 1.69 19.61
C LYS A 8 -13.17 0.58 19.23
N ALA A 9 -12.97 0.35 17.93
CA ALA A 9 -12.01 -0.65 17.45
C ALA A 9 -10.58 -0.30 17.88
N LEU A 10 -10.19 0.97 17.75
CA LEU A 10 -8.88 1.46 18.19
C LEU A 10 -8.67 1.28 19.69
N SER A 11 -9.65 1.64 20.51
CA SER A 11 -9.58 1.42 21.97
C SER A 11 -9.43 -0.06 22.32
N SER A 12 -10.10 -0.96 21.57
CA SER A 12 -9.92 -2.40 21.75
C SER A 12 -8.50 -2.87 21.39
N LEU A 13 -7.89 -2.32 20.34
CA LEU A 13 -6.50 -2.64 19.96
C LEU A 13 -5.50 -2.17 21.02
N VAL A 14 -5.72 -0.99 21.60
CA VAL A 14 -4.89 -0.46 22.69
C VAL A 14 -5.03 -1.31 23.95
N ALA A 15 -6.27 -1.66 24.33
CA ALA A 15 -6.53 -2.51 25.49
C ALA A 15 -5.90 -3.92 25.36
N LYS A 16 -5.76 -4.43 24.13
CA LYS A 16 -5.10 -5.71 23.82
C LYS A 16 -3.59 -5.60 23.65
N GLY A 17 -2.99 -4.42 23.84
CA GLY A 17 -1.56 -4.18 23.66
C GLY A 17 -1.07 -4.27 22.21
N LEU A 18 -2.00 -4.30 21.24
CA LEU A 18 -1.71 -4.38 19.81
C LEU A 18 -1.38 -3.01 19.21
N ALA A 19 -1.83 -1.94 19.86
CA ALA A 19 -1.49 -0.56 19.54
C ALA A 19 -1.17 0.22 20.81
N TYR A 20 -0.47 1.35 20.68
CA TYR A 20 -0.25 2.30 21.76
C TYR A 20 -0.43 3.72 21.25
N ARG A 21 -0.68 4.63 22.19
CA ARG A 21 -0.92 6.05 21.95
C ARG A 21 0.27 6.84 22.47
N GLU A 22 0.72 7.82 21.71
CA GLU A 22 1.83 8.68 22.04
C GLU A 22 1.43 10.14 21.78
N PRO A 23 1.49 11.03 22.79
CA PRO A 23 1.29 12.46 22.55
C PRO A 23 2.46 13.01 21.74
N ALA A 24 2.16 13.73 20.65
CA ALA A 24 3.18 14.33 19.80
C ALA A 24 2.72 15.66 19.22
N THR A 25 3.65 16.58 19.03
CA THR A 25 3.41 17.83 18.32
C THR A 25 3.80 17.66 16.86
N ILE A 26 2.85 17.82 15.93
CA ILE A 26 3.11 17.75 14.49
C ILE A 26 3.04 19.13 13.84
N ALA A 27 3.84 19.33 12.80
CA ALA A 27 3.77 20.50 11.93
C ALA A 27 2.82 20.21 10.76
N ALA A 28 1.61 20.78 10.81
CA ALA A 28 0.60 20.69 9.75
C ALA A 28 0.17 22.10 9.31
N GLY A 29 1.14 22.92 8.88
CA GLY A 29 0.98 24.35 8.61
C GLY A 29 1.02 25.24 9.87
N ARG A 30 0.70 24.69 11.04
CA ARG A 30 0.97 25.22 12.39
C ARG A 30 1.28 24.06 13.33
N ALA A 31 1.99 24.33 14.43
CA ALA A 31 2.21 23.33 15.48
C ALA A 31 0.88 22.93 16.12
N ARG A 32 0.60 21.62 16.17
CA ARG A 32 -0.58 21.06 16.83
C ARG A 32 -0.20 19.84 17.64
N ASP A 33 -0.69 19.80 18.87
CA ASP A 33 -0.60 18.61 19.71
C ASP A 33 -1.65 17.60 19.26
N VAL A 34 -1.20 16.40 18.94
CA VAL A 34 -2.02 15.29 18.45
C VAL A 34 -1.65 14.02 19.20
N GLU A 35 -2.59 13.06 19.22
CA GLU A 35 -2.33 11.72 19.70
C GLU A 35 -1.96 10.84 18.50
N LEU A 36 -0.70 10.44 18.42
CA LEU A 36 -0.24 9.47 17.43
C LEU A 36 -0.57 8.06 17.91
N VAL A 37 -1.08 7.24 17.00
CA VAL A 37 -1.39 5.84 17.28
C VAL A 37 -0.39 4.97 16.53
N HIS A 38 0.34 4.17 17.28
CA HIS A 38 1.36 3.28 16.76
C HIS A 38 0.90 1.83 16.89
N ALA A 39 1.11 1.03 15.85
CA ALA A 39 0.94 -0.40 15.94
C ALA A 39 2.12 -1.01 16.73
N ASN A 40 1.83 -1.78 17.77
CA ASN A 40 2.84 -2.54 18.50
C ASN A 40 3.26 -3.77 17.69
N ARG A 41 4.16 -3.59 16.73
CA ARG A 41 4.64 -4.67 15.84
C ARG A 41 5.35 -5.82 16.57
N ARG A 42 5.72 -5.64 17.84
CA ARG A 42 6.39 -6.66 18.66
C ARG A 42 5.41 -7.55 19.42
N ALA A 43 4.12 -7.20 19.48
CA ALA A 43 3.14 -8.01 20.16
C ALA A 43 2.93 -9.35 19.43
N THR A 44 3.24 -10.47 20.10
CA THR A 44 3.08 -11.84 19.55
C THR A 44 1.64 -12.13 19.13
N ALA A 45 0.65 -11.50 19.79
CA ALA A 45 -0.76 -11.60 19.44
C ALA A 45 -1.08 -11.15 17.99
N TRP A 46 -0.23 -10.34 17.35
CA TRP A 46 -0.36 -10.07 15.91
C TRP A 46 -0.14 -11.31 15.04
N LEU A 47 0.76 -12.22 15.45
CA LEU A 47 1.05 -13.45 14.71
C LEU A 47 -0.16 -14.39 14.74
N GLU A 48 -0.84 -14.48 15.88
CA GLU A 48 -2.08 -15.28 16.03
C GLU A 48 -3.25 -14.69 15.23
N LEU A 49 -3.31 -13.36 15.12
CA LEU A 49 -4.33 -12.66 14.34
C LEU A 49 -4.07 -12.68 12.83
N ALA A 50 -2.81 -12.82 12.40
CA ALA A 50 -2.42 -12.78 11.00
C ALA A 50 -3.27 -13.69 10.08
N PRO A 51 -3.51 -14.98 10.37
CA PRO A 51 -4.34 -15.83 9.51
C PRO A 51 -5.81 -15.36 9.46
N ARG A 52 -6.34 -14.84 10.57
CA ARG A 52 -7.71 -14.32 10.64
C ARG A 52 -7.85 -13.03 9.84
N LEU A 53 -6.86 -12.14 9.93
CA LEU A 53 -6.78 -10.90 9.16
C LEU A 53 -6.62 -11.18 7.66
N ALA A 54 -5.85 -12.20 7.28
CA ALA A 54 -5.68 -12.59 5.89
C ALA A 54 -6.98 -13.09 5.23
N ALA A 55 -7.91 -13.64 6.03
CA ALA A 55 -9.24 -14.05 5.57
C ALA A 55 -10.20 -12.87 5.41
N VAL A 56 -9.96 -11.72 6.06
CA VAL A 56 -10.81 -10.54 5.91
C VAL A 56 -10.66 -9.98 4.50
N ARG A 57 -11.78 -9.81 3.81
CA ARG A 57 -11.87 -9.08 2.54
C ARG A 57 -12.56 -7.75 2.81
N PRO A 58 -11.86 -6.61 2.71
CA PRO A 58 -12.54 -5.33 2.77
C PRO A 58 -13.53 -5.24 1.58
N PRO A 59 -14.65 -4.51 1.73
CA PRO A 59 -15.57 -4.32 0.62
C PRO A 59 -14.81 -3.73 -0.57
N ALA A 60 -14.84 -4.45 -1.70
CA ALA A 60 -14.21 -3.98 -2.92
C ALA A 60 -14.97 -2.74 -3.39
N ARG A 61 -14.27 -1.60 -3.46
CA ARG A 61 -14.78 -0.46 -4.22
C ARG A 61 -14.58 -0.80 -5.68
N GLU A 62 -15.66 -1.07 -6.41
CA GLU A 62 -15.61 -1.09 -7.86
C GLU A 62 -15.21 0.29 -8.36
N ARG A 63 -13.97 0.41 -8.81
CA ARG A 63 -13.46 1.56 -9.54
C ARG A 63 -13.04 1.06 -10.91
N ALA A 64 -13.44 1.79 -11.95
CA ALA A 64 -13.00 1.51 -13.30
C ALA A 64 -11.47 1.54 -13.34
N ARG A 65 -10.86 0.42 -13.76
CA ARG A 65 -9.41 0.35 -13.96
C ARG A 65 -9.03 1.37 -15.03
N GLN A 66 -8.04 2.18 -14.72
CA GLN A 66 -7.47 3.12 -15.68
C GLN A 66 -6.62 2.35 -16.68
N ARG A 67 -6.61 2.78 -17.94
CA ARG A 67 -5.75 2.19 -18.99
C ARG A 67 -4.36 2.79 -19.08
N LYS A 68 -4.17 3.97 -18.48
CA LYS A 68 -2.92 4.75 -18.55
C LYS A 68 -2.49 5.25 -17.19
N VAL A 69 -1.19 5.49 -17.05
CA VAL A 69 -0.64 6.19 -15.89
C VAL A 69 -1.18 7.63 -15.84
N PRO A 70 -1.74 8.08 -14.70
CA PRO A 70 -2.28 9.44 -14.58
C PRO A 70 -1.16 10.49 -14.60
N PRO A 71 -1.40 11.72 -15.12
CA PRO A 71 -0.38 12.75 -15.26
C PRO A 71 0.38 13.09 -13.97
N ARG A 72 -0.29 13.06 -12.81
CA ARG A 72 0.34 13.29 -11.50
C ARG A 72 1.49 12.32 -11.19
N LEU A 73 1.44 11.09 -11.74
CA LEU A 73 2.47 10.06 -11.58
C LEU A 73 3.48 10.02 -12.73
N ALA A 74 3.35 10.88 -13.74
CA ALA A 74 4.23 10.87 -14.91
C ALA A 74 5.71 11.08 -14.55
N HIS A 75 5.97 11.84 -13.48
CA HIS A 75 7.32 12.08 -12.97
C HIS A 75 8.07 10.79 -12.58
N LEU A 76 7.36 9.73 -12.19
CA LEU A 76 7.96 8.41 -11.89
C LEU A 76 8.55 7.75 -13.16
N PHE A 77 8.07 8.17 -14.33
CA PHE A 77 8.38 7.62 -15.65
C PHE A 77 9.03 8.65 -16.57
N TRP A 78 9.74 9.64 -16.02
CA TRP A 78 10.34 10.75 -16.77
C TRP A 78 11.19 10.35 -17.99
N ASN A 79 11.72 9.13 -18.01
CA ASN A 79 12.55 8.57 -19.08
C ASN A 79 11.76 7.70 -20.08
N THR A 80 10.42 7.73 -20.06
CA THR A 80 9.54 6.89 -20.88
C THR A 80 8.47 7.76 -21.54
N ALA A 81 8.23 7.56 -22.83
CA ALA A 81 7.18 8.32 -23.51
C ALA A 81 5.79 7.91 -22.98
N PRO A 82 4.83 8.85 -22.81
CA PRO A 82 3.49 8.51 -22.32
C PRO A 82 2.74 7.47 -23.16
N SER A 83 3.02 7.40 -24.47
CA SER A 83 2.47 6.38 -25.39
C SER A 83 2.93 4.96 -25.05
N GLN A 84 4.06 4.81 -24.34
CA GLN A 84 4.61 3.53 -23.91
C GLN A 84 4.13 3.13 -22.51
N LEU A 85 3.33 3.96 -21.83
CA LEU A 85 2.80 3.72 -20.47
C LEU A 85 1.35 3.23 -20.49
N ASP A 86 1.07 2.31 -21.40
CA ASP A 86 -0.21 1.61 -21.50
C ASP A 86 -0.22 0.38 -20.58
N LEU A 87 -1.27 0.21 -19.76
CA LEU A 87 -1.30 -0.84 -18.75
C LEU A 87 -1.47 -2.25 -19.35
N ASP A 88 -2.02 -2.38 -20.55
CA ASP A 88 -2.19 -3.68 -21.20
C ASP A 88 -0.85 -4.25 -21.70
N THR A 89 0.11 -3.38 -22.03
CA THR A 89 1.40 -3.77 -22.62
C THR A 89 2.59 -3.54 -21.69
N ALA A 90 2.60 -2.47 -20.91
CA ALA A 90 3.70 -2.03 -20.07
C ALA A 90 3.49 -2.33 -18.57
N GLY A 91 2.43 -3.05 -18.19
CA GLY A 91 2.11 -3.37 -16.80
C GLY A 91 3.30 -3.85 -15.95
N PRO A 92 4.11 -4.84 -16.39
CA PRO A 92 5.26 -5.31 -15.62
C PRO A 92 6.37 -4.26 -15.45
N TYR A 93 6.58 -3.42 -16.46
CA TYR A 93 7.53 -2.31 -16.39
C TYR A 93 7.08 -1.26 -15.38
N ILE A 94 5.79 -0.89 -15.45
CA ILE A 94 5.15 0.04 -14.52
C ILE A 94 5.27 -0.50 -13.08
N ALA A 95 4.87 -1.74 -12.85
CA ALA A 95 4.99 -2.42 -11.56
C ALA A 95 6.43 -2.36 -11.01
N ARG A 96 7.42 -2.70 -11.82
CA ARG A 96 8.84 -2.65 -11.42
C ARG A 96 9.27 -1.24 -11.03
N ARG A 97 8.91 -0.23 -11.83
CA ARG A 97 9.28 1.16 -11.55
C ARG A 97 8.70 1.63 -10.23
N LEU A 98 7.43 1.32 -9.96
CA LEU A 98 6.77 1.64 -8.69
C LEU A 98 7.45 0.98 -7.49
N LEU A 99 7.89 -0.28 -7.62
CA LEU A 99 8.64 -0.99 -6.58
C LEU A 99 10.02 -0.38 -6.33
N THR A 100 10.70 0.07 -7.38
CA THR A 100 12.06 0.64 -7.25
C THR A 100 12.04 2.06 -6.72
N THR A 101 11.10 2.89 -7.17
CA THR A 101 10.98 4.27 -6.67
C THR A 101 10.36 4.31 -5.26
N ALA A 102 9.58 3.29 -4.90
CA ALA A 102 8.91 3.16 -3.61
C ALA A 102 8.03 4.36 -3.23
N ASP A 103 7.52 5.08 -4.24
CA ASP A 103 6.56 6.16 -4.05
C ASP A 103 5.22 5.58 -3.59
N LEU A 104 4.70 6.06 -2.46
CA LEU A 104 3.50 5.51 -1.83
C LEU A 104 2.25 5.74 -2.67
N GLU A 105 2.14 6.91 -3.31
CA GLU A 105 1.00 7.26 -4.15
C GLU A 105 0.96 6.41 -5.42
N GLY A 106 2.12 6.23 -6.05
CA GLY A 106 2.34 5.36 -7.18
C GLY A 106 2.08 3.90 -6.85
N LEU A 107 2.57 3.39 -5.71
CA LEU A 107 2.30 2.02 -5.25
C LEU A 107 0.82 1.80 -4.97
N ALA A 108 0.12 2.77 -4.35
CA ALA A 108 -1.31 2.67 -4.10
C ALA A 108 -2.11 2.64 -5.42
N TRP A 109 -1.81 3.55 -6.34
CA TRP A 109 -2.44 3.56 -7.66
C TRP A 109 -2.13 2.29 -8.45
N GLY A 110 -0.86 1.86 -8.47
CA GLY A 110 -0.43 0.68 -9.20
C GLY A 110 -1.10 -0.55 -8.63
N ALA A 111 -1.18 -0.65 -7.30
CA ALA A 111 -1.91 -1.72 -6.64
C ALA A 111 -3.31 -1.74 -7.24
N GLU A 112 -4.08 -0.65 -7.22
CA GLU A 112 -5.46 -0.58 -7.72
C GLU A 112 -5.65 -0.97 -9.21
N ASN A 113 -4.68 -0.66 -10.08
CA ASN A 113 -4.90 -0.71 -11.54
C ASN A 113 -4.17 -1.86 -12.25
N LEU A 114 -3.06 -2.36 -11.70
CA LEU A 114 -2.26 -3.42 -12.33
C LEU A 114 -2.81 -4.81 -12.03
N ARG A 115 -2.58 -5.76 -12.95
CA ARG A 115 -3.00 -7.16 -12.80
C ARG A 115 -2.03 -7.91 -11.91
N GLY A 116 -2.48 -9.02 -11.31
CA GLY A 116 -1.60 -9.90 -10.53
C GLY A 116 -0.36 -10.34 -11.32
N ALA A 117 -0.53 -10.71 -12.59
CA ALA A 117 0.54 -11.11 -13.48
C ALA A 117 1.61 -10.03 -13.72
N ASP A 118 1.26 -8.75 -13.65
CA ASP A 118 2.22 -7.65 -13.82
C ASP A 118 3.19 -7.61 -12.65
N TRP A 119 2.67 -7.78 -11.43
CA TRP A 119 3.45 -7.87 -10.20
C TRP A 119 4.33 -9.12 -10.16
N GLU A 120 3.82 -10.27 -10.59
CA GLU A 120 4.61 -11.50 -10.66
C GLU A 120 5.80 -11.38 -11.62
N ARG A 121 5.58 -10.80 -12.81
CA ARG A 121 6.65 -10.55 -13.77
C ARG A 121 7.65 -9.54 -13.23
N ALA A 122 7.19 -8.47 -12.57
CA ALA A 122 8.06 -7.50 -11.93
C ALA A 122 8.92 -8.13 -10.82
N ALA A 123 8.36 -9.04 -10.01
CA ALA A 123 9.08 -9.74 -8.94
C ALA A 123 10.27 -10.58 -9.44
N ARG A 124 10.20 -11.07 -10.68
CA ARG A 124 11.27 -11.83 -11.35
C ARG A 124 12.35 -10.94 -11.97
N ALA A 125 12.13 -9.63 -12.03
CA ALA A 125 13.08 -8.71 -12.63
C ALA A 125 14.36 -8.59 -11.78
N ARG A 126 15.50 -8.40 -12.47
CA ARG A 126 16.77 -8.07 -11.82
C ARG A 126 16.70 -6.67 -11.20
N GLY A 127 17.48 -6.44 -10.14
CA GLY A 127 17.61 -5.14 -9.49
C GLY A 127 16.57 -4.84 -8.40
N LEU A 128 15.65 -5.78 -8.09
CA LEU A 128 14.79 -5.67 -6.91
C LEU A 128 15.45 -6.34 -5.71
N ASP A 129 15.44 -5.63 -4.58
CA ASP A 129 15.83 -6.17 -3.28
C ASP A 129 14.79 -7.19 -2.75
N ARG A 130 15.11 -7.86 -1.64
CA ARG A 130 14.24 -8.90 -1.06
C ARG A 130 12.88 -8.34 -0.62
N ARG A 131 12.83 -7.10 -0.11
CA ARG A 131 11.60 -6.47 0.40
C ARG A 131 10.66 -6.09 -0.74
N ALA A 132 11.19 -5.49 -1.79
CA ALA A 132 10.45 -5.13 -3.00
C ALA A 132 9.89 -6.38 -3.71
N ARG A 133 10.67 -7.46 -3.78
CA ARG A 133 10.16 -8.75 -4.31
C ARG A 133 9.03 -9.31 -3.46
N ALA A 134 9.17 -9.30 -2.13
CA ALA A 134 8.11 -9.78 -1.24
C ALA A 134 6.83 -8.93 -1.39
N LEU A 135 6.97 -7.61 -1.50
CA LEU A 135 5.84 -6.71 -1.76
C LEU A 135 5.15 -7.03 -3.09
N ALA A 136 5.92 -7.23 -4.16
CA ALA A 136 5.37 -7.61 -5.46
C ALA A 136 4.56 -8.91 -5.41
N VAL A 137 5.09 -9.95 -4.74
CA VAL A 137 4.37 -11.23 -4.55
C VAL A 137 3.08 -11.05 -3.75
N ASN A 138 3.08 -10.19 -2.73
CA ASN A 138 1.88 -9.90 -1.96
C ASN A 138 0.83 -9.14 -2.78
N LEU A 139 1.26 -8.18 -3.60
CA LEU A 139 0.38 -7.44 -4.51
C LEU A 139 -0.20 -8.34 -5.61
N ALA A 140 0.57 -9.31 -6.10
CA ALA A 140 0.09 -10.31 -7.04
C ALA A 140 -1.06 -11.15 -6.46
N LYS A 141 -0.92 -11.63 -5.22
CA LYS A 141 -1.91 -12.46 -4.52
C LYS A 141 -3.17 -11.71 -4.10
N ALA A 142 -3.10 -10.39 -4.01
CA ALA A 142 -4.22 -9.54 -3.61
C ALA A 142 -5.15 -9.19 -4.80
N ARG A 143 -4.85 -9.67 -6.01
CA ARG A 143 -5.51 -9.29 -7.26
C ARG A 143 -6.32 -10.41 -7.90
#